data_AF-A0A9X0XFQ9-F1
#
_entry.id   AF-A0A9X0XFQ9-F1
#
_cell.length_a   1.000
_cell.length_b   1.000
_cell.length_c   1.000
_cell.angle_alpha   90.00
_cell.angle_beta   90.00
_cell.angle_gamma   90.00
#
_symmetry.space_group_name_H-M   'P 1'
#
loop_
_entity.id
_entity.type
_entity.pdbx_description
1 polymer ?
#
loop_
_entity_poly.entity_id
_entity_poly.type
_entity_poly.pdbx_seq_one_letter_code
_entity_poly.pdbx_strand_id
1 'polypeptide(L)'
;MAPVSALQALVAAPDLALEHLAARAELARLEGQSLLDETLRRLRWRLLASLLALLGLGLAGVALMLAVLAGPQPLAVQAVLLGVPLLPLLLAPLAWWIGRDRLAEPFVATRREAAADEAALRSLGTVP
;
A
#
# COMPACT_ATOMS: atom_id res chain seq x y z
N MET A 1 12.65 -43.05 -13.59
CA MET A 1 13.79 -42.62 -12.76
C MET A 1 14.46 -41.44 -13.46
N ALA A 2 14.02 -40.21 -13.22
CA ALA A 2 14.59 -39.00 -13.85
C ALA A 2 14.32 -37.77 -12.96
N PRO A 3 15.37 -37.30 -12.24
CA PRO A 3 15.58 -35.85 -12.12
C PRO A 3 17.07 -35.40 -12.16
N VAL A 4 17.99 -36.25 -12.63
CA VAL A 4 19.44 -35.96 -12.56
C VAL A 4 19.93 -35.05 -13.71
N SER A 5 19.30 -35.09 -14.89
CA SER A 5 19.77 -34.35 -16.08
C SER A 5 19.58 -32.83 -16.01
N ALA A 6 18.51 -32.35 -15.36
CA ALA A 6 18.27 -30.91 -15.19
C ALA A 6 19.27 -30.28 -14.20
N LEU A 7 19.60 -30.98 -13.11
CA LEU A 7 20.65 -30.59 -12.18
C LEU A 7 22.04 -30.64 -12.83
N GLN A 8 22.31 -31.64 -13.68
CA GLN A 8 23.57 -31.73 -14.42
C GLN A 8 23.72 -30.61 -15.47
N ALA A 9 22.65 -30.20 -16.15
CA ALA A 9 22.67 -29.07 -17.07
C ALA A 9 22.88 -27.72 -16.34
N LEU A 10 22.30 -27.57 -15.15
CA LEU A 10 22.52 -26.40 -14.29
C LEU A 10 23.96 -26.35 -13.75
N VAL A 11 24.56 -27.51 -13.46
CA VAL A 11 25.97 -27.65 -13.07
C VAL A 11 26.92 -27.45 -14.25
N ALA A 12 26.48 -27.71 -15.49
CA ALA A 12 27.27 -27.51 -16.70
C ALA A 12 27.37 -26.04 -17.14
N ALA A 13 26.44 -25.18 -16.70
CA ALA A 13 26.45 -23.74 -16.97
C ALA A 13 26.05 -22.93 -15.72
N PRO A 14 26.87 -22.95 -14.65
CA PRO A 14 26.57 -22.24 -13.41
C PRO A 14 26.42 -20.73 -13.63
N ASP A 15 27.12 -20.17 -14.63
CA ASP A 15 27.07 -18.76 -14.97
C ASP A 15 25.68 -18.32 -15.45
N LEU A 16 24.99 -19.15 -16.25
CA LEU A 16 23.63 -18.87 -16.74
C LEU A 16 22.59 -18.94 -15.61
N ALA A 17 22.77 -19.87 -14.68
CA ALA A 17 21.89 -19.98 -13.51
C ALA A 17 22.06 -18.77 -12.57
N LEU A 18 23.29 -18.29 -12.38
CA LEU A 18 23.56 -17.08 -11.62
C LEU A 18 22.97 -15.83 -12.29
N GLU A 19 23.04 -15.73 -13.62
CA GLU A 19 22.44 -14.64 -14.37
C GLU A 19 20.90 -14.61 -14.23
N HIS A 20 20.24 -15.77 -14.30
CA HIS A 20 18.78 -15.86 -14.06
C HIS A 20 18.38 -15.50 -12.63
N LEU A 21 19.17 -15.95 -11.63
CA LEU A 21 18.91 -15.58 -10.23
C LEU A 21 19.11 -14.08 -10.00
N ALA A 22 20.12 -13.47 -10.63
CA ALA A 22 20.34 -12.03 -10.58
C ALA A 22 19.17 -11.25 -11.22
N ALA A 23 18.65 -11.71 -12.37
CA ALA A 23 17.48 -11.11 -13.00
C ALA A 23 16.23 -11.21 -12.12
N ARG A 24 15.98 -12.36 -11.48
CA ARG A 24 14.87 -12.53 -10.52
C ARG A 24 15.05 -11.68 -9.27
N ALA A 25 16.26 -11.56 -8.76
CA ALA A 25 16.55 -10.73 -7.60
C ALA A 25 16.28 -9.25 -7.90
N GLU A 26 16.62 -8.77 -9.10
CA GLU A 26 16.37 -7.40 -9.51
C GLU A 26 14.87 -7.13 -9.70
N LEU A 27 14.13 -8.05 -10.33
CA LEU A 27 12.66 -7.96 -10.45
C LEU A 27 11.98 -7.94 -9.08
N ALA A 28 12.37 -8.85 -8.18
CA ALA A 28 11.84 -8.90 -6.81
C ALA A 28 12.16 -7.61 -6.04
N ARG A 29 13.33 -7.01 -6.26
CA ARG A 29 13.73 -5.73 -5.66
C ARG A 29 12.87 -4.57 -6.16
N LEU A 30 12.63 -4.48 -7.47
CA LEU A 30 11.81 -3.42 -8.07
C LEU A 30 10.35 -3.51 -7.62
N GLU A 31 9.76 -4.72 -7.65
CA GLU A 31 8.41 -4.95 -7.13
C GLU A 31 8.37 -4.63 -5.62
N GLY A 32 9.37 -5.07 -4.85
CA GLY A 32 9.50 -4.79 -3.43
C GLY A 32 9.53 -3.29 -3.11
N GLN A 33 10.32 -2.50 -3.86
CA GLN A 33 10.37 -1.04 -3.71
C GLN A 33 9.01 -0.39 -4.00
N SER A 34 8.33 -0.83 -5.07
CA SER A 34 7.00 -0.29 -5.40
C SER A 34 5.96 -0.55 -4.31
N LEU A 35 6.00 -1.74 -3.67
CA LEU A 35 5.12 -2.09 -2.55
C LEU A 35 5.43 -1.27 -1.30
N LEU A 36 6.71 -0.98 -1.04
CA LEU A 36 7.12 -0.11 0.07
C LEU A 36 6.63 1.31 -0.13
N ASP A 37 6.80 1.89 -1.32
CA ASP A 37 6.34 3.25 -1.64
C ASP A 37 4.82 3.37 -1.54
N GLU A 38 4.09 2.37 -2.04
CA GLU A 38 2.65 2.25 -1.91
C GLU A 38 2.21 2.19 -0.44
N THR A 39 2.89 1.38 0.37
CA THR A 39 2.60 1.22 1.80
C THR A 39 2.88 2.51 2.56
N LEU A 40 4.01 3.17 2.30
CA LEU A 40 4.37 4.44 2.91
C LEU A 40 3.39 5.54 2.52
N ARG A 41 2.95 5.60 1.26
CA ARG A 41 1.94 6.56 0.81
C ARG A 41 0.64 6.39 1.58
N ARG A 42 0.15 5.16 1.74
CA ARG A 42 -1.06 4.86 2.53
C ARG A 42 -0.89 5.23 3.98
N LEU A 43 0.26 4.90 4.57
CA LEU A 43 0.53 5.23 5.96
C LEU A 43 0.48 6.74 6.17
N ARG A 44 1.06 7.53 5.27
CA ARG A 44 0.98 9.00 5.30
C ARG A 44 -0.47 9.49 5.26
N TRP A 45 -1.29 8.99 4.34
CA TRP A 45 -2.71 9.38 4.25
C TRP A 45 -3.53 8.95 5.47
N ARG A 46 -3.27 7.76 6.01
CA ARG A 46 -3.93 7.28 7.24
C ARG A 46 -3.55 8.15 8.44
N LEU A 47 -2.26 8.44 8.62
CA LEU A 47 -1.78 9.32 9.68
C LEU A 47 -2.39 10.71 9.57
N LEU A 48 -2.43 11.28 8.35
CA LEU A 48 -3.05 12.57 8.11
C LEU A 48 -4.56 12.56 8.44
N ALA A 49 -5.29 11.53 8.00
CA ALA A 49 -6.71 11.37 8.31
C ALA A 49 -6.95 11.26 9.82
N SER A 50 -6.15 10.46 10.53
CA SER A 50 -6.22 10.32 11.98
C SER A 50 -5.93 11.64 12.70
N LEU A 51 -4.91 12.39 12.26
CA LEU A 51 -4.55 13.68 12.85
C LEU A 51 -5.68 14.71 12.65
N LEU A 52 -6.26 14.77 11.45
CA LEU A 52 -7.39 15.65 11.15
C LEU A 52 -8.62 15.30 11.98
N ALA A 53 -8.93 14.00 12.14
CA ALA A 53 -10.04 13.55 12.97
C ALA A 53 -9.85 13.95 14.43
N LEU A 54 -8.66 13.73 14.99
CA LEU A 54 -8.33 14.11 16.37
C LEU A 54 -8.39 15.63 16.58
N LEU A 55 -7.82 16.39 15.65
CA LEU A 55 -7.84 17.85 15.70
C LEU A 55 -9.27 18.39 15.63
N GLY A 56 -10.07 17.89 14.68
CA GLY A 56 -11.46 18.29 14.51
C GLY A 56 -12.33 17.94 15.72
N LEU A 57 -12.12 16.77 16.31
CA LEU A 57 -12.83 16.36 17.52
C LEU A 57 -12.44 17.24 18.73
N GLY A 58 -11.14 17.54 18.89
CA GLY A 58 -10.66 18.44 19.94
C GLY A 58 -11.25 19.85 19.80
N LEU A 59 -11.22 20.42 18.59
CA LEU A 59 -11.83 21.71 18.29
C LEU A 59 -13.34 21.69 18.51
N ALA A 60 -14.02 20.60 18.17
CA ALA A 60 -15.47 20.47 18.39
C ALA A 60 -15.81 20.49 19.89
N GLY A 61 -15.00 19.80 20.71
CA GLY A 61 -15.13 19.83 22.17
C GLY A 61 -14.96 21.24 22.74
N VAL A 62 -13.92 21.96 22.32
CA VAL A 62 -13.68 23.35 22.73
C VAL A 62 -14.82 24.27 22.27
N ALA A 63 -15.26 24.14 21.02
CA ALA A 63 -16.36 24.93 20.48
C ALA A 63 -17.66 24.71 21.26
N LEU A 64 -17.95 23.47 21.64
CA LEU A 64 -19.10 23.13 22.47
C LEU A 64 -18.99 23.75 23.87
N MET A 65 -17.83 23.65 24.53
CA MET A 65 -17.60 24.27 25.83
C MET A 65 -17.80 25.79 25.78
N LEU A 66 -17.26 26.44 24.75
CA LEU A 66 -17.42 27.88 24.54
C LEU A 66 -18.88 28.25 24.26
N ALA A 67 -19.59 27.47 23.44
CA ALA A 67 -21.00 27.72 23.15
C ALA A 67 -21.87 27.63 24.41
N VAL A 68 -21.59 26.68 25.30
CA VAL A 68 -22.30 26.53 26.58
C VAL A 68 -21.97 27.69 27.53
N LEU A 69 -20.71 28.06 27.66
CA LEU A 69 -20.27 29.07 28.63
C LEU A 69 -20.65 30.50 28.21
N ALA A 70 -20.57 30.79 26.91
CA ALA A 70 -20.70 32.15 26.40
C ALA A 70 -22.15 32.57 26.11
N GLY A 71 -23.12 31.65 26.20
CA GLY A 71 -24.54 31.94 25.96
C GLY A 71 -24.86 32.28 24.50
N PRO A 72 -26.00 32.96 24.21
CA PRO A 72 -26.41 33.26 22.84
C PRO A 72 -25.44 34.25 22.17
N GLN A 73 -24.70 33.75 21.18
CA GLN A 73 -23.72 34.50 20.41
C GLN A 73 -24.32 35.07 19.11
N PRO A 74 -23.76 36.15 18.55
CA PRO A 74 -24.14 36.62 17.21
C PRO A 74 -23.84 35.56 16.15
N LEU A 75 -24.63 35.57 15.07
CA LEU A 75 -24.63 34.53 14.03
C LEU A 75 -23.26 34.30 13.38
N ALA A 76 -22.45 35.37 13.23
CA ALA A 76 -21.08 35.28 12.72
C ALA A 76 -20.16 34.43 13.62
N VAL A 77 -20.28 34.54 14.94
CA VAL A 77 -19.46 33.78 15.89
C VAL A 77 -19.90 32.33 15.93
N GLN A 78 -21.21 32.06 15.84
CA GLN A 78 -21.73 30.70 15.74
C GLN A 78 -21.23 29.99 14.47
N ALA A 79 -21.19 30.69 13.34
CA ALA A 79 -20.67 30.15 12.08
C ALA A 79 -19.19 29.76 12.18
N VAL A 80 -18.37 30.57 12.86
CA VAL A 80 -16.94 30.25 13.09
C VAL A 80 -16.79 29.08 14.07
N LEU A 81 -17.53 29.09 15.18
CA LEU A 81 -17.49 28.02 16.19
C LEU A 81 -17.85 26.65 15.61
N LEU A 82 -18.76 26.59 14.63
CA LEU A 82 -19.12 25.36 13.94
C LEU A 82 -18.20 25.06 12.76
N GLY A 83 -17.84 26.07 11.97
CA GLY A 83 -17.07 25.88 10.73
C GLY A 83 -15.65 25.40 10.97
N VAL A 84 -14.97 25.96 11.98
CA VAL A 84 -13.58 25.63 12.31
C VAL A 84 -13.38 24.14 12.66
N PRO A 85 -14.16 23.51 13.56
CA PRO A 85 -14.04 22.09 13.82
C PRO A 85 -14.61 21.21 12.71
N LEU A 86 -15.63 21.68 11.97
CA LEU A 86 -16.25 20.90 10.92
C LEU A 86 -15.31 20.68 9.73
N LEU A 87 -14.49 21.67 9.38
CA LEU A 87 -13.56 21.57 8.26
C LEU A 87 -12.59 20.37 8.37
N PRO A 88 -11.78 20.20 9.44
CA PRO A 88 -10.90 19.05 9.59
C PRO A 88 -11.68 17.73 9.72
N LEU A 89 -12.87 17.74 10.33
CA LEU A 89 -13.73 16.55 10.41
C LEU A 89 -14.23 16.09 9.02
N LEU A 90 -14.49 17.02 8.10
CA LEU A 90 -14.87 16.72 6.72
C LEU A 90 -13.67 16.30 5.87
N LEU A 91 -12.48 16.85 6.13
CA LEU A 91 -11.27 16.48 5.40
C LEU A 91 -10.71 15.11 5.81
N ALA A 92 -10.92 14.67 7.05
CA ALA A 92 -10.49 13.36 7.52
C ALA A 92 -11.00 12.17 6.68
N PRO A 93 -12.33 12.02 6.40
CA PRO A 93 -12.82 10.94 5.55
C PRO A 93 -12.36 11.07 4.10
N LEU A 94 -12.14 12.30 3.60
CA LEU A 94 -11.60 12.52 2.26
C LEU A 94 -10.15 12.03 2.16
N ALA A 95 -9.30 12.38 3.14
CA ALA A 95 -7.92 11.89 3.22
C ALA A 95 -7.87 10.36 3.36
N TRP A 96 -8.77 9.78 4.16
CA TRP A 96 -8.91 8.33 4.27
C TRP A 96 -9.31 7.69 2.93
N TRP A 97 -10.26 8.28 2.23
CA TRP A 97 -10.74 7.80 0.93
C TRP A 97 -9.62 7.80 -0.12
N ILE A 98 -8.86 8.89 -0.20
CA ILE A 98 -7.70 9.00 -1.12
C ILE A 98 -6.63 7.95 -0.78
N GLY A 99 -6.41 7.66 0.51
CA GLY A 99 -5.49 6.61 0.94
C GLY A 99 -6.00 5.17 0.78
N ARG A 100 -7.22 4.96 0.29
CA ARG A 100 -7.92 3.67 0.26
C ARG A 100 -7.73 2.87 -1.03
N ASP A 101 -6.83 3.25 -1.92
CA ASP A 101 -6.59 2.51 -3.18
C ASP A 101 -6.47 1.00 -2.93
N ARG A 102 -6.76 0.13 -3.89
CA ARG A 102 -6.57 -1.31 -3.68
C ARG A 102 -5.09 -1.63 -3.83
N LEU A 103 -4.52 -2.42 -2.90
CA LEU A 103 -3.19 -2.96 -3.11
C LEU A 103 -3.26 -3.80 -4.38
N ALA A 104 -2.42 -3.50 -5.36
CA ALA A 104 -2.14 -4.46 -6.41
C ALA A 104 -1.64 -5.73 -5.71
N GLU A 105 -2.07 -6.90 -6.18
CA GLU A 105 -1.59 -8.15 -5.60
C GLU A 105 -0.06 -8.16 -5.63
N PRO A 106 0.61 -8.43 -4.50
CA PRO A 106 2.06 -8.36 -4.44
C PRO A 106 2.67 -9.48 -5.28
N PHE A 107 3.75 -9.15 -5.99
CA PHE A 107 4.55 -10.08 -6.79
C PHE A 107 3.81 -10.77 -7.94
N VAL A 108 2.82 -10.10 -8.56
CA VAL A 108 2.08 -10.68 -9.70
C VAL A 108 2.99 -10.99 -10.88
N ALA A 109 3.96 -10.14 -11.22
CA ALA A 109 4.85 -10.42 -12.34
C ALA A 109 5.77 -11.60 -12.00
N THR A 110 6.37 -11.59 -10.80
CA THR A 110 7.19 -12.70 -10.32
C THR A 110 6.43 -14.03 -10.30
N ARG A 111 5.16 -14.03 -9.88
CA ARG A 111 4.31 -15.24 -9.89
C ARG A 111 3.97 -15.70 -11.30
N ARG A 112 3.72 -14.78 -12.22
CA ARG A 112 3.44 -15.12 -13.64
C ARG A 112 4.66 -15.74 -14.31
N GLU A 113 5.85 -15.21 -14.06
CA GLU A 113 7.09 -15.79 -14.56
C GLU A 113 7.36 -17.18 -13.96
N ALA A 114 7.18 -17.34 -12.64
CA ALA A 114 7.30 -18.64 -12.00
C ALA A 114 6.32 -19.68 -12.58
N ALA A 115 5.08 -19.28 -12.88
CA ALA A 115 4.10 -20.16 -13.51
C ALA A 115 4.44 -20.52 -14.97
N ALA A 116 5.03 -19.58 -15.71
CA ALA A 116 5.51 -19.82 -17.08
C ALA A 116 6.69 -20.81 -17.09
N ASP A 117 7.63 -20.66 -16.17
CA ASP A 117 8.77 -21.57 -16.01
C ASP A 117 8.30 -22.98 -15.60
N GLU A 118 7.34 -23.07 -14.68
CA GLU A 118 6.76 -24.35 -14.30
C GLU A 118 6.05 -25.02 -15.48
N ALA A 119 5.32 -24.25 -16.30
CA ALA A 119 4.68 -24.77 -17.50
C ALA A 119 5.71 -25.25 -18.54
N ALA A 120 6.81 -24.51 -18.73
CA ALA A 120 7.91 -24.90 -19.61
C ALA A 120 8.58 -26.20 -19.14
N LEU A 121 8.90 -26.30 -17.84
CA LEU A 121 9.49 -27.51 -17.25
C LEU A 121 8.57 -28.73 -17.35
N ARG A 122 7.26 -28.56 -17.12
CA ARG A 122 6.29 -29.64 -17.30
C ARG A 122 6.22 -30.08 -18.77
N SER A 123 6.23 -29.15 -19.73
CA SER A 123 6.20 -29.47 -21.15
C SER A 123 7.42 -30.27 -21.62
N LEU A 124 8.58 -30.05 -20.99
CA LEU A 124 9.82 -30.80 -21.24
C LEU A 124 9.83 -32.16 -20.52
N GLY A 125 9.15 -32.28 -19.37
CA GLY A 125 8.97 -33.52 -18.62
C GLY A 125 7.86 -34.44 -19.12
N THR A 126 6.95 -33.94 -19.97
CA THR A 126 5.89 -34.72 -20.65
C THR A 126 6.26 -35.18 -22.06
N VAL A 127 7.55 -35.12 -22.43
CA VAL A 127 8.02 -35.80 -23.64
C VAL A 127 7.93 -37.32 -23.38
N PRO A 128 7.15 -38.09 -24.18
CA PRO A 128 6.99 -39.54 -24.01
C PRO A 128 8.30 -40.32 -24.20
#